data_AF-A0A7X9GZX8-F1
#
_entry.id   AF-A0A7X9GZX8-F1
#
_cell.length_a   1.000
_cell.length_b   1.000
_cell.length_c   1.000
_cell.angle_alpha   90.00
_cell.angle_beta   90.00
_cell.angle_gamma   90.00
#
_symmetry.space_group_name_H-M   'P 1'
#
loop_
_entity.id
_entity.type
_entity.pdbx_description
1 polymer ?
#
loop_
_entity_poly.entity_id
_entity_poly.type
_entity_poly.pdbx_seq_one_letter_code
_entity_poly.pdbx_strand_id
1 'polypeptide(L)'
;MKIFKNRYVQLHIAILIYTLSSVFSKLASDSLSLNGIFAFKTLIILAGLVFILAVYAVIWQQVIKNIDLSVAYVNKGVSIIWSLIWAVLLFNEKLQVKNIVGALIIIIGIMVINYDK
;
A
#
# COMPACT_ATOMS: atom_id res chain seq x y z
N MET A 1 -8.56 -5.33 -23.48
CA MET A 1 -7.91 -6.12 -22.40
C MET A 1 -8.88 -6.25 -21.22
N LYS A 2 -9.79 -7.25 -21.26
CA LYS A 2 -10.84 -7.51 -20.25
C LYS A 2 -10.33 -8.47 -19.16
N ILE A 3 -9.24 -8.13 -18.46
CA ILE A 3 -8.54 -9.13 -17.62
C ILE A 3 -9.25 -9.39 -16.29
N PHE A 4 -10.13 -8.51 -15.80
CA PHE A 4 -10.95 -8.81 -14.61
C PHE A 4 -12.37 -8.25 -14.78
N LYS A 5 -13.38 -9.13 -14.84
CA LYS A 5 -14.79 -8.75 -14.98
C LYS A 5 -15.34 -8.09 -13.71
N ASN A 6 -14.65 -8.24 -12.57
CA ASN A 6 -15.12 -7.81 -11.25
C ASN A 6 -14.33 -6.61 -10.73
N ARG A 7 -14.94 -5.43 -10.72
CA ARG A 7 -14.31 -4.12 -10.44
C ARG A 7 -13.66 -4.08 -9.05
N TYR A 8 -14.32 -4.67 -8.05
CA TYR A 8 -13.82 -4.75 -6.67
C TYR A 8 -12.53 -5.57 -6.53
N VAL A 9 -12.37 -6.62 -7.34
CA VAL A 9 -11.16 -7.46 -7.34
C VAL A 9 -9.96 -6.66 -7.85
N GLN A 10 -10.14 -5.87 -8.92
CA GLN A 10 -9.08 -5.00 -9.44
C GLN A 10 -8.62 -3.98 -8.39
N LEU A 11 -9.56 -3.44 -7.64
CA LEU A 11 -9.29 -2.49 -6.56
C LEU A 11 -8.54 -3.16 -5.39
N HIS A 12 -8.92 -4.36 -4.98
CA HIS A 12 -8.19 -5.10 -3.94
C HIS A 12 -6.77 -5.49 -4.39
N ILE A 13 -6.61 -5.90 -5.65
CA ILE A 13 -5.29 -6.16 -6.26
C ILE A 13 -4.45 -4.87 -6.27
N ALA A 14 -5.02 -3.73 -6.64
CA ALA A 14 -4.32 -2.45 -6.63
C ALA A 14 -3.83 -2.09 -5.22
N ILE A 15 -4.68 -2.26 -4.21
CA ILE A 15 -4.34 -2.01 -2.81
C ILE A 15 -3.23 -2.96 -2.33
N LEU A 16 -3.30 -4.25 -2.68
CA LEU A 16 -2.28 -5.21 -2.33
C LEU A 16 -0.92 -4.86 -2.94
N ILE A 17 -0.88 -4.55 -4.25
CA ILE A 17 0.35 -4.14 -4.93
C ILE A 17 0.89 -2.85 -4.33
N TYR A 18 0.01 -1.90 -4.00
CA TYR A 18 0.42 -0.69 -3.31
C TYR A 18 1.05 -1.00 -1.95
N THR A 19 0.49 -1.92 -1.17
CA THR A 19 1.05 -2.27 0.15
C THR A 19 2.42 -2.94 0.05
N LEU A 20 2.73 -3.64 -1.05
CA LEU A 20 4.09 -4.15 -1.30
C LEU A 20 5.12 -3.02 -1.45
N SER A 21 4.72 -1.84 -1.93
CA SER A 21 5.62 -0.68 -1.97
C SER A 21 6.10 -0.31 -0.56
N SER A 22 5.26 -0.43 0.47
CA SER A 22 5.65 -0.15 1.87
C SER A 22 6.72 -1.11 2.38
N VAL A 23 6.64 -2.39 1.98
CA VAL A 23 7.65 -3.42 2.31
C VAL A 23 8.99 -3.06 1.67
N PHE A 24 8.98 -2.73 0.38
CA PHE A 24 10.18 -2.34 -0.35
C PHE A 24 10.77 -1.02 0.17
N SER A 25 9.94 -0.04 0.54
CA SER A 25 10.40 1.19 1.19
C SER A 25 11.11 0.92 2.51
N LYS A 26 10.60 -0.01 3.31
CA LYS A 26 11.26 -0.39 4.56
C LYS A 26 12.59 -1.10 4.32
N LEU A 27 12.62 -2.09 3.43
CA LEU A 27 13.86 -2.77 3.02
C LEU A 27 14.90 -1.81 2.43
N ALA A 28 14.45 -0.82 1.66
CA ALA A 28 15.30 0.23 1.12
C ALA A 28 15.89 1.11 2.23
N SER A 29 15.07 1.52 3.21
CA SER A 29 15.53 2.31 4.35
C SER A 29 16.56 1.55 5.19
N ASP A 30 16.34 0.27 5.44
CA ASP A 30 17.28 -0.57 6.20
C ASP A 30 18.61 -0.72 5.43
N SER A 31 18.53 -0.97 4.12
CA SER A 31 19.72 -1.08 3.27
C SER A 31 20.47 0.25 3.15
N LEU A 32 19.75 1.37 3.07
CA LEU A 32 20.30 2.73 3.02
C LEU A 32 21.06 3.07 4.31
N SER A 33 20.49 2.72 5.48
CA SER A 33 21.12 2.96 6.78
C SER A 33 22.40 2.14 7.00
N LEU A 34 22.48 0.93 6.43
CA LEU A 34 23.62 0.03 6.64
C LEU A 34 24.73 0.18 5.59
N ASN A 35 24.36 0.32 4.31
CA ASN A 35 25.30 0.24 3.19
C ASN A 35 25.47 1.57 2.43
N GLY A 36 24.67 2.58 2.77
CA GLY A 36 24.62 3.84 2.04
C GLY A 36 23.80 3.79 0.75
N ILE A 37 23.65 4.95 0.11
CA ILE A 37 22.73 5.13 -1.03
C ILE A 37 23.24 4.50 -2.33
N PHE A 38 24.57 4.44 -2.51
CA PHE A 38 25.22 3.91 -3.70
C PHE A 38 25.51 2.41 -3.63
N ALA A 39 25.11 1.73 -2.56
CA ALA A 39 25.25 0.29 -2.48
C ALA A 39 24.38 -0.38 -3.57
N PHE A 40 24.97 -1.34 -4.27
CA PHE A 40 24.28 -2.11 -5.32
C PHE A 40 22.96 -2.73 -4.81
N LYS A 41 22.96 -3.24 -3.57
CA LYS A 41 21.77 -3.77 -2.89
C LYS A 41 20.67 -2.71 -2.73
N THR A 42 21.02 -1.51 -2.26
CA THR A 42 20.06 -0.40 -2.07
C THR A 42 19.47 0.03 -3.41
N LEU A 43 20.30 0.13 -4.46
CA LEU A 43 19.84 0.48 -5.81
C LEU A 43 18.87 -0.55 -6.40
N ILE A 44 19.13 -1.85 -6.22
CA ILE A 44 18.21 -2.91 -6.68
C ILE A 44 16.87 -2.82 -5.96
N ILE A 45 16.87 -2.64 -4.64
CA ILE A 45 15.62 -2.54 -3.87
C ILE A 45 14.84 -1.29 -4.29
N LEU A 46 15.51 -0.16 -4.51
CA LEU A 46 14.89 1.07 -5.02
C LEU A 46 14.33 0.88 -6.43
N ALA A 47 15.05 0.22 -7.33
CA ALA A 47 14.56 -0.10 -8.66
C ALA A 47 13.30 -0.99 -8.59
N GLY A 48 13.29 -1.99 -7.71
CA GLY A 48 12.12 -2.83 -7.43
C GLY A 48 10.93 -2.02 -6.89
N LEU A 49 11.18 -1.08 -5.98
CA LEU A 49 10.16 -0.17 -5.45
C LEU A 49 9.52 0.67 -6.58
N VAL A 50 10.35 1.28 -7.43
CA VAL A 50 9.88 2.07 -8.57
C VAL A 50 9.07 1.21 -9.54
N PHE A 51 9.52 -0.01 -9.82
CA PHE A 51 8.80 -0.95 -10.67
C PHE A 51 7.42 -1.30 -10.11
N ILE A 52 7.32 -1.59 -8.81
CA ILE A 52 6.03 -1.86 -8.15
C ILE A 52 5.09 -0.67 -8.25
N LEU A 53 5.60 0.55 -8.05
CA LEU A 53 4.82 1.77 -8.18
C LEU A 53 4.35 2.02 -9.62
N ALA A 54 5.18 1.70 -10.61
CA ALA A 54 4.79 1.79 -12.02
C ALA A 54 3.66 0.81 -12.36
N VAL A 55 3.75 -0.45 -11.90
CA VAL A 55 2.68 -1.45 -12.06
C VAL A 55 1.41 -1.00 -11.36
N TYR A 56 1.53 -0.52 -10.11
CA TYR A 56 0.41 0.04 -9.36
C TYR A 56 -0.26 1.18 -10.12
N ALA A 57 0.50 2.12 -10.69
CA ALA A 57 -0.04 3.26 -11.42
C ALA A 57 -0.91 2.84 -12.61
N VAL A 58 -0.47 1.83 -13.39
CA VAL A 58 -1.25 1.30 -14.52
C VAL A 58 -2.56 0.67 -14.06
N ILE A 59 -2.53 -0.12 -12.97
CA ILE A 59 -3.73 -0.76 -12.43
C ILE A 59 -4.67 0.29 -11.82
N TRP A 60 -4.13 1.25 -11.09
CA TRP A 60 -4.88 2.33 -10.47
C TRP A 60 -5.61 3.20 -11.49
N GLN A 61 -4.98 3.48 -12.63
CA GLN A 61 -5.65 4.16 -13.75
C GLN A 61 -6.86 3.37 -14.28
N GLN A 62 -6.83 2.05 -14.25
CA GLN A 62 -7.98 1.23 -14.65
C GLN A 62 -9.09 1.24 -13.60
N VAL A 63 -8.72 1.25 -12.31
CA VAL A 63 -9.67 1.29 -11.19
C VAL A 63 -10.48 2.58 -11.21
N ILE A 64 -9.83 3.75 -11.32
CA ILE A 64 -10.52 5.06 -11.32
C ILE A 64 -11.46 5.21 -12.53
N LYS A 65 -11.17 4.58 -13.67
CA LYS A 65 -12.04 4.64 -14.85
C LYS A 65 -13.37 3.90 -14.68
N ASN A 66 -13.48 3.00 -13.71
CA ASN A 66 -14.62 2.08 -13.58
C ASN A 66 -15.33 2.13 -12.22
N ILE A 67 -14.77 2.82 -11.22
CA ILE A 67 -15.27 2.91 -9.85
C ILE A 67 -15.25 4.37 -9.40
N ASP A 68 -16.28 4.78 -8.67
CA ASP A 68 -16.35 6.11 -8.07
C ASP A 68 -15.18 6.34 -7.12
N LEU A 69 -14.60 7.53 -7.21
CA LEU A 69 -13.49 7.96 -6.35
C LEU A 69 -13.84 7.80 -4.87
N SER A 70 -15.09 8.05 -4.48
CA SER A 70 -15.56 7.90 -3.10
C SER A 70 -15.34 6.46 -2.59
N VAL A 71 -15.83 5.47 -3.33
CA VAL A 71 -15.68 4.04 -2.99
C VAL A 71 -14.21 3.63 -3.00
N ALA A 72 -13.43 4.13 -3.95
CA ALA A 72 -12.01 3.83 -4.04
C ALA A 72 -11.22 4.34 -2.83
N TYR A 73 -11.52 5.54 -2.33
CA TYR A 73 -10.87 6.13 -1.17
C TYR A 73 -11.21 5.42 0.14
N VAL A 74 -12.45 4.96 0.34
CA VAL A 74 -12.80 4.14 1.53
C VAL A 74 -11.95 2.87 1.57
N ASN A 75 -11.90 2.17 0.44
CA ASN A 75 -11.15 0.93 0.35
C ASN A 75 -9.64 1.16 0.43
N LYS A 76 -9.14 2.34 0.05
CA LYS A 76 -7.73 2.70 0.25
C LYS A 76 -7.35 2.66 1.74
N GLY A 77 -8.28 2.90 2.67
CA GLY A 77 -8.04 2.73 4.11
C GLY A 77 -7.60 1.31 4.50
N VAL A 78 -8.03 0.29 3.75
CA VAL A 78 -7.62 -1.11 3.94
C VAL A 78 -6.12 -1.32 3.69
N SER A 79 -5.45 -0.42 2.94
CA SER A 79 -4.00 -0.48 2.75
C SER A 79 -3.22 -0.37 4.07
N ILE A 80 -3.75 0.35 5.07
CA ILE A 80 -3.10 0.48 6.38
C ILE A 80 -3.10 -0.86 7.10
N ILE A 81 -4.22 -1.57 7.06
CA ILE A 81 -4.35 -2.90 7.66
C ILE A 81 -3.34 -3.87 7.02
N TRP A 82 -3.29 -3.89 5.68
CA TRP A 82 -2.32 -4.72 4.96
C TRP A 82 -0.87 -4.35 5.28
N SER A 83 -0.56 -3.07 5.42
CA SER A 83 0.79 -2.61 5.79
C SER A 83 1.19 -3.11 7.19
N LEU A 84 0.26 -3.09 8.15
CA LEU A 84 0.49 -3.68 9.49
C LEU A 84 0.64 -5.21 9.44
N ILE A 85 -0.12 -5.89 8.59
CA ILE A 85 0.03 -7.34 8.36
C ILE A 85 1.42 -7.64 7.83
N TRP A 86 1.90 -6.92 6.81
CA TRP A 86 3.25 -7.09 6.29
C TRP A 86 4.33 -6.80 7.33
N ALA A 87 4.13 -5.78 8.17
CA ALA A 87 5.03 -5.44 9.26
C ALA A 87 5.23 -6.61 10.24
N VAL A 88 4.15 -7.29 10.61
CA VAL A 88 4.21 -8.47 11.49
C VAL A 88 4.81 -9.67 10.75
N LEU A 89 4.32 -9.98 9.55
CA LEU A 89 4.69 -11.22 8.85
C LEU A 89 6.14 -11.22 8.34
N LEU A 90 6.62 -10.10 7.80
CA LEU A 90 7.93 -10.03 7.14
C LEU A 90 9.02 -9.51 8.07
N PHE A 91 8.67 -8.64 9.00
CA PHE A 91 9.63 -7.97 9.88
C PHE A 91 9.51 -8.40 11.34
N ASN A 92 8.57 -9.29 11.67
CA ASN A 92 8.30 -9.76 13.03
C ASN A 92 8.13 -8.60 14.04
N GLU A 93 7.57 -7.47 13.58
CA GLU A 93 7.35 -6.33 14.45
C GLU A 93 6.27 -6.62 15.48
N LYS A 94 6.55 -6.25 16.74
CA LYS A 94 5.54 -6.25 17.78
C LYS A 94 4.62 -5.05 17.58
N LEU A 95 3.40 -5.30 17.14
CA LEU A 95 2.37 -4.26 17.08
C LEU A 95 2.08 -3.76 18.49
N GLN A 96 2.47 -2.52 18.77
CA GLN A 96 2.09 -1.86 20.00
C GLN A 96 0.62 -1.41 19.93
N VAL A 97 -0.04 -1.32 21.08
CA VAL A 97 -1.44 -0.86 21.18
C VAL A 97 -1.63 0.49 20.47
N LYS A 98 -0.63 1.37 20.54
CA LYS A 98 -0.63 2.67 19.85
C LYS A 98 -0.76 2.55 18.32
N ASN A 99 -0.17 1.52 17.69
CA ASN A 99 -0.25 1.30 16.25
C ASN A 99 -1.68 0.90 15.85
N ILE A 100 -2.33 0.07 16.67
CA ILE A 100 -3.70 -0.38 16.45
C ILE A 100 -4.67 0.79 16.63
N VAL A 101 -4.52 1.57 17.70
CA VAL A 101 -5.33 2.77 17.95
C VAL A 101 -5.16 3.79 16.83
N GLY A 102 -3.92 4.04 16.39
CA GLY A 102 -3.65 4.92 15.25
C GLY A 102 -4.33 4.45 13.96
N ALA A 103 -4.26 3.15 13.65
CA ALA A 103 -4.94 2.60 12.50
C ALA A 103 -6.47 2.75 12.58
N LEU A 104 -7.07 2.52 13.76
CA LEU A 104 -8.50 2.73 13.98
C LEU A 104 -8.91 4.19 13.77
N ILE A 105 -8.14 5.14 14.31
CA ILE A 105 -8.39 6.59 14.12
C ILE A 105 -8.37 6.94 12.63
N ILE A 106 -7.41 6.42 11.86
CA ILE A 106 -7.34 6.69 10.43
C ILE A 106 -8.55 6.11 9.70
N ILE A 107 -8.95 4.88 10.02
CA ILE A 107 -10.14 4.24 9.42
C ILE A 107 -11.40 5.05 9.72
N ILE A 108 -11.58 5.48 10.98
CA ILE A 108 -12.71 6.33 11.38
C ILE A 108 -12.70 7.64 10.60
N GLY A 109 -11.54 8.31 10.47
CA GLY A 109 -11.41 9.54 9.70
C GLY A 109 -11.80 9.37 8.23
N ILE A 110 -11.41 8.25 7.61
CA ILE A 110 -11.79 7.93 6.22
C ILE A 110 -13.31 7.71 6.12
N MET A 111 -13.93 7.03 7.09
CA MET A 111 -15.38 6.83 7.10
C MET A 111 -16.14 8.15 7.26
N VAL A 112 -15.71 9.03 8.18
CA VAL A 112 -16.36 10.33 8.41
C VAL A 112 -16.34 11.19 7.15
N ILE A 113 -15.19 11.28 6.48
CA ILE A 113 -15.06 12.05 5.22
C ILE A 113 -15.95 11.48 4.11
N ASN A 114 -16.21 10.17 4.13
CA ASN A 114 -17.04 9.54 3.12
C ASN A 114 -18.54 9.64 3.41
N TYR A 115 -18.92 9.73 4.68
CA TYR A 115 -20.32 9.78 5.11
C TYR A 115 -21.03 11.07 4.65
N ASP A 116 -20.28 12.15 4.47
CA ASP A 116 -20.78 13.47 4.07
C ASP A 116 -20.87 13.66 2.54
N LYS A 117 -20.82 12.58 1.77
CA LYS A 117 -21.00 12.54 0.31
C LYS A 117 -22.09 11.57 -0.10
#